data_AF-A0A239EZL6-F1
#
_entry.id   AF-A0A239EZL6-F1
#
_cell.length_a   1.000
_cell.length_b   1.000
_cell.length_c   1.000
_cell.angle_alpha   90.00
_cell.angle_beta   90.00
_cell.angle_gamma   90.00
#
_symmetry.space_group_name_H-M   'P 1'
#
loop_
_entity.id
_entity.type
_entity.pdbx_description
1 polymer ?
#
loop_
_entity_poly.entity_id
_entity_poly.type
_entity_poly.pdbx_seq_one_letter_code
_entity_poly.pdbx_strand_id
1 'polypeptide(L)' 'MLTVGDKFPLFELTACVDLDPEKAFAQIDHKSYEGKWKVYFAWPKDSE' A
#
# COMPACT_ATOMS: atom_id res chain seq x y z
N MET A 1 -11.30 -0.96 -13.26
CA MET A 1 -10.04 -0.24 -13.51
C MET A 1 -10.32 1.23 -13.29
N LEU A 2 -9.50 1.90 -12.50
CA LEU A 2 -9.58 3.36 -12.33
C LEU A 2 -8.87 4.04 -13.50
N THR A 3 -9.34 5.21 -13.89
CA THR A 3 -8.72 6.04 -14.93
C THR A 3 -8.07 7.30 -14.33
N VAL A 4 -7.35 8.04 -15.16
CA VAL A 4 -6.74 9.32 -14.77
C VAL A 4 -7.83 10.31 -14.37
N GLY A 5 -7.71 10.89 -13.18
CA GLY A 5 -8.68 11.81 -12.60
C GLY A 5 -9.63 11.16 -11.58
N ASP A 6 -9.70 9.82 -11.55
CA ASP A 6 -10.46 9.12 -10.52
C ASP A 6 -9.77 9.21 -9.16
N LYS A 7 -10.58 9.31 -8.10
CA LYS A 7 -10.05 9.21 -6.73
C LYS A 7 -9.60 7.78 -6.46
N PHE A 8 -8.38 7.63 -5.95
CA PHE A 8 -7.89 6.35 -5.49
C PHE A 8 -8.75 5.84 -4.31
N PRO A 9 -9.01 4.52 -4.20
CA PRO A 9 -9.91 3.98 -3.19
C PRO A 9 -9.35 4.20 -1.78
N LEU A 10 -10.24 4.30 -0.81
CA LEU A 10 -9.85 4.21 0.59
C LEU A 10 -9.38 2.79 0.88
N PHE A 11 -8.29 2.67 1.61
CA PHE A 11 -7.76 1.39 2.07
C PHE A 11 -7.19 1.55 3.47
N GLU A 12 -7.10 0.42 4.15
CA GLU A 12 -6.46 0.21 5.44
C GLU A 12 -5.95 -1.23 5.41
N LEU A 13 -4.64 -1.40 5.36
CA LEU A 13 -3.98 -2.70 5.15
C LEU A 13 -2.76 -2.82 6.05
N THR A 14 -2.52 -4.03 6.54
CA THR A 14 -1.27 -4.38 7.21
C THR A 14 -0.16 -4.56 6.17
N ALA A 15 0.86 -3.72 6.23
CA ALA A 15 2.00 -3.77 5.31
C ALA A 15 3.25 -4.29 6.03
N CYS A 16 4.10 -4.99 5.30
CA CYS A 16 5.44 -5.34 5.77
C CYS A 16 6.39 -4.16 5.52
N VAL A 17 6.96 -3.59 6.59
CA VAL A 17 7.75 -2.35 6.55
C VAL A 17 9.19 -2.50 7.04
N ASP A 18 9.51 -3.62 7.69
CA ASP A 18 10.82 -3.88 8.26
C ASP A 18 11.20 -5.37 8.09
N LEU A 19 12.49 -5.66 8.20
CA LEU A 19 13.06 -7.01 8.20
C LEU A 19 13.13 -7.62 9.60
N ASP A 20 13.08 -6.79 10.65
CA ASP A 20 12.99 -7.26 12.04
C ASP A 20 11.60 -7.84 12.34
N PRO A 21 11.47 -9.13 12.72
CA PRO A 21 10.18 -9.76 13.01
C PRO A 21 9.32 -9.02 14.05
N GLU A 22 9.94 -8.33 15.01
CA GLU A 22 9.20 -7.60 16.04
C GLU A 22 8.56 -6.30 15.52
N LYS A 23 9.09 -5.75 14.41
CA LYS A 23 8.64 -4.49 13.77
C LYS A 23 8.21 -4.67 12.32
N ALA A 24 8.11 -5.92 11.87
CA ALA A 24 7.92 -6.25 10.47
C ALA A 24 6.62 -5.69 9.90
N PHE A 25 5.59 -5.45 10.73
CA PHE A 25 4.26 -5.08 10.29
C PHE A 25 3.79 -3.74 10.86
N ALA A 26 3.19 -2.92 10.00
CA ALA A 26 2.51 -1.68 10.39
C ALA A 26 1.16 -1.56 9.67
N GLN A 27 0.21 -0.84 10.28
CA GLN A 27 -1.02 -0.44 9.61
C GLN A 27 -0.73 0.75 8.69
N ILE A 28 -1.03 0.60 7.41
CA ILE A 28 -0.94 1.67 6.41
C ILE A 28 -2.33 1.89 5.82
N ASP A 29 -2.71 3.16 5.79
CA ASP A 29 -3.98 3.61 5.22
C ASP A 29 -3.76 4.67 4.13
N HIS A 30 -4.86 5.11 3.55
CA HIS A 30 -4.87 6.19 2.55
C HIS A 30 -4.30 7.54 3.07
N LYS A 31 -4.08 7.72 4.38
CA LYS A 31 -3.57 8.96 5.00
C LYS A 31 -2.11 8.89 5.45
N SER A 32 -1.55 7.69 5.57
CA SER A 32 -0.22 7.43 6.14
C SER A 32 0.94 8.19 5.46
N TYR A 33 0.73 8.71 4.25
CA TYR A 33 1.69 9.54 3.50
C TYR A 33 1.05 10.79 2.89
N GLU A 34 0.27 11.53 3.69
CA GLU A 34 -0.30 12.82 3.28
C GLU A 34 0.78 13.82 2.82
N GLY A 35 0.43 14.64 1.82
CA GLY A 35 1.33 15.63 1.24
C GLY A 35 2.43 15.07 0.32
N LYS A 36 2.50 13.75 0.13
CA LYS A 36 3.47 13.09 -0.75
C LYS A 36 2.79 12.43 -1.95
N TRP A 37 3.49 12.39 -3.07
CA TRP A 37 3.12 11.55 -4.20
C TRP A 37 3.30 10.08 -3.83
N LYS A 38 2.33 9.24 -4.20
CA LYS A 38 2.31 7.80 -3.91
C LYS A 38 2.32 7.03 -5.22
N VAL A 39 3.18 6.02 -5.32
CA VAL A 39 3.25 5.10 -6.46
C VAL A 39 2.79 3.73 -5.97
N TYR A 40 1.68 3.24 -6.51
CA TYR A 40 1.13 1.93 -6.17
C TYR A 40 1.49 0.91 -7.26
N PHE A 41 2.05 -0.22 -6.85
CA PHE A 41 2.41 -1.33 -7.75
C PHE A 41 1.77 -2.62 -7.23
N ALA A 42 1.01 -3.30 -8.08
CA ALA A 42 0.34 -4.56 -7.75
C ALA A 42 0.81 -5.62 -8.74
N TRP A 43 1.20 -6.78 -8.23
CA TRP A 43 1.64 -7.91 -9.05
C TRP A 43 0.96 -9.20 -8.56
N PRO A 44 0.66 -10.14 -9.47
CA PRO A 44 0.17 -11.44 -9.07
C PRO A 44 1.27 -12.20 -8.32
N LYS A 45 0.87 -13.05 -7.38
CA LYS A 45 1.77 -14.09 -6.90
C LYS A 45 1.99 -15.07 -8.06
N ASP A 46 3.25 -15.43 -8.31
CA ASP A 46 3.55 -16.48 -9.28
C ASP A 46 2.91 -17.78 -8.80
N SER A 47 2.12 -18.40 -9.67
CA SER A 47 1.49 -19.69 -9.38
C SER A 47 2.48 -20.79 -9.75
N GLU A 48 3.26 -21.25 -8.77
CA GLU A 48 3.84 -22.60 -8.80
C GLU A 48 2.76 -23.66 -8.54
#